data_AF-A0A952MZP1-F1
#
_entry.id   AF-A0A952MZP1-F1
#
_cell.length_a   1.000
_cell.length_b   1.000
_cell.length_c   1.000
_cell.angle_alpha   90.00
_cell.angle_beta   90.00
_cell.angle_gamma   90.00
#
_symmetry.space_group_name_H-M   'P 1'
#
loop_
_entity.id
_entity.type
_entity.pdbx_description
1 polymer ?
#
loop_
_entity_poly.entity_id
_entity_poly.type
_entity_poly.pdbx_seq_one_letter_code
_entity_poly.pdbx_strand_id
1 'polypeptide(L)' 'MRTQTTAKELQRVWILRKFMSDMNSNEAMEFLLQKMKGTRNNEEFLLSMNG' A
#
# COMPACT_ATOMS: atom_id res chain seq x y z
N MET A 1 19.28 -1.89 10.60
CA MET A 1 18.39 -2.80 9.84
C MET A 1 18.12 -2.17 8.48
N ARG A 2 18.68 -2.72 7.39
CA ARG A 2 18.26 -2.32 6.04
C ARG A 2 17.09 -3.22 5.67
N THR A 3 15.87 -2.72 5.74
CA THR A 3 14.74 -3.39 5.09
C THR A 3 15.01 -3.31 3.59
N GLN A 4 15.39 -4.43 3.00
CA GLN A 4 15.71 -4.52 1.58
C GLN A 4 14.39 -4.54 0.80
N THR A 5 13.73 -3.37 0.72
CA THR A 5 12.54 -3.18 -0.10
C THR A 5 12.97 -3.31 -1.56
N THR A 6 12.39 -4.26 -2.27
CA THR A 6 12.70 -4.48 -3.69
C THR A 6 12.27 -3.28 -4.52
N ALA A 7 12.92 -3.05 -5.68
CA ALA A 7 12.53 -1.95 -6.56
C ALA A 7 11.04 -2.00 -6.97
N LYS A 8 10.49 -3.22 -7.10
CA LYS A 8 9.08 -3.46 -7.42
C LYS A 8 8.15 -3.04 -6.28
N GLU A 9 8.48 -3.38 -5.04
CA GLU A 9 7.73 -2.93 -3.87
C GLU A 9 7.79 -1.42 -3.71
N LEU A 10 8.95 -0.81 -3.94
CA LEU A 10 9.12 0.63 -3.87
C LEU A 10 8.23 1.38 -4.88
N GLN A 11 8.18 0.89 -6.13
CA GLN A 11 7.30 1.44 -7.16
C GLN A 11 5.82 1.36 -6.75
N ARG A 12 5.39 0.23 -6.16
CA ARG A 12 4.01 0.05 -5.71
C ARG A 12 3.66 0.97 -4.54
N VAL A 13 4.56 1.11 -3.57
CA VAL A 13 4.40 2.05 -2.46
C VAL A 13 4.35 3.49 -2.97
N TRP A 14 5.11 3.84 -3.99
CA TRP A 14 5.05 5.16 -4.61
C TRP A 14 3.70 5.43 -5.27
N ILE A 15 3.14 4.46 -6.01
CA ILE A 15 1.81 4.56 -6.60
C ILE A 15 0.74 4.69 -5.51
N LEU A 16 0.82 3.86 -4.45
CA LEU A 16 -0.07 3.95 -3.29
C LEU A 16 -0.04 5.34 -2.65
N ARG A 17 1.16 5.90 -2.45
CA ARG A 17 1.32 7.25 -1.90
C ARG A 17 0.71 8.33 -2.80
N LYS A 18 0.85 8.19 -4.12
CA LYS A 18 0.22 9.11 -5.09
C LYS A 18 -1.29 8.99 -5.09
N PHE A 19 -1.83 7.78 -4.97
CA PHE A 19 -3.27 7.57 -4.89
C PHE A 19 -3.88 8.20 -3.61
N MET A 20 -3.16 8.12 -2.50
CA MET A 20 -3.61 8.70 -1.23
C MET A 20 -3.27 10.19 -1.07
N SER A 21 -2.54 10.82 -2.00
CA SER A 21 -2.12 12.23 -1.81
C SER A 21 -3.27 13.21 -1.81
N ASP A 22 -4.40 12.81 -2.41
CA ASP A 22 -5.59 13.64 -2.55
C ASP A 22 -6.63 13.31 -1.46
N MET A 23 -6.36 12.33 -0.59
CA MET A 23 -7.22 11.90 0.51
C MET A 23 -6.86 12.62 1.81
N ASN A 24 -7.85 12.84 2.67
CA ASN A 24 -7.55 13.25 4.05
C ASN A 24 -7.06 12.06 4.89
N SER A 25 -6.46 12.33 6.05
CA SER A 25 -5.87 11.31 6.90
C SER A 25 -6.84 10.21 7.32
N ASN A 26 -8.12 10.53 7.53
CA ASN A 26 -9.13 9.55 7.94
C ASN A 26 -9.51 8.62 6.78
N GLU A 27 -9.76 9.19 5.60
CA GLU A 27 -10.06 8.44 4.37
C GLU A 27 -8.91 7.53 3.97
N ALA A 28 -7.67 8.02 4.02
CA ALA A 28 -6.49 7.23 3.69
C ALA A 28 -6.32 6.04 4.65
N MET A 29 -6.53 6.26 5.95
CA MET A 29 -6.45 5.20 6.95
C MET A 29 -7.57 4.16 6.79
N GLU A 30 -8.79 4.60 6.52
CA GLU A 30 -9.91 3.70 6.27
C GLU A 30 -9.69 2.86 5.01
N PHE A 31 -9.21 3.48 3.93
CA PHE A 31 -8.83 2.79 2.70
C PHE A 31 -7.76 1.72 2.95
N LEU A 32 -6.68 2.08 3.65
CA LEU A 32 -5.60 1.14 3.98
C LEU A 32 -6.13 -0.03 4.80
N LEU A 33 -6.91 0.24 5.85
CA LEU A 33 -7.48 -0.80 6.70
C LEU A 33 -8.41 -1.73 5.94
N GLN A 34 -9.26 -1.21 5.06
CA GLN A 34 -10.13 -2.05 4.23
C GLN A 34 -9.35 -2.97 3.30
N LYS A 35 -8.29 -2.47 2.67
CA LYS A 35 -7.46 -3.27 1.75
C LYS A 35 -6.58 -4.28 2.49
N MET A 36 -6.02 -3.92 3.64
CA MET A 36 -5.18 -4.81 4.44
C MET A 36 -5.97 -5.94 5.10
N LYS A 37 -7.22 -5.69 5.53
CA LYS A 37 -8.09 -6.72 6.16
C LYS A 37 -8.30 -7.96 5.29
N GLY A 38 -8.23 -7.83 3.97
CA GLY A 38 -8.39 -8.93 3.02
C GLY A 38 -7.10 -9.71 2.73
N THR A 39 -5.98 -9.36 3.36
CA THR A 39 -4.65 -9.90 3.03
C THR A 39 -3.93 -10.41 4.27
N ARG A 40 -3.18 -11.50 4.12
CA ARG A 40 -2.44 -12.13 5.21
C ARG A 40 -1.11 -11.42 5.51
N ASN A 41 -0.52 -10.74 4.53
CA ASN A 41 0.75 -10.04 4.69
C ASN A 41 0.89 -8.84 3.71
N ASN A 42 1.96 -8.05 3.89
CA ASN A 42 2.22 -6.86 3.08
C ASN A 42 2.51 -7.18 1.61
N GLU A 43 3.06 -8.35 1.31
CA GLU A 43 3.34 -8.77 -0.07
C GLU A 43 2.02 -8.99 -0.83
N GLU A 44 1.08 -9.69 -0.21
CA GLU A 44 -0.27 -9.91 -0.74
C GLU A 44 -1.06 -8.60 -0.88
N PHE A 45 -0.97 -7.70 0.11
CA PHE A 45 -1.50 -6.34 0.02
C PHE A 45 -0.97 -5.60 -1.21
N LEU A 46 0.36 -5.50 -1.36
CA LEU A 46 0.98 -4.81 -2.49
C LEU A 46 0.72 -5.51 -3.85
N LEU A 47 0.47 -6.82 -3.85
CA LEU A 47 0.05 -7.55 -5.04
C LEU A 47 -1.40 -7.23 -5.43
N SER A 48 -2.32 -7.19 -4.46
CA SER A 48 -3.75 -6.87 -4.65
C SER A 48 -4.02 -5.45 -5.18
N MET A 49 -3.03 -4.57 -5.09
CA MET A 49 -3.09 -3.22 -5.66
C MET A 49 -2.93 -3.20 -7.19
N ASN A 50 -2.52 -4.32 -7.82
CA ASN A 50 -2.51 -4.41 -9.28
C ASN A 50 -3.87 -4.89 -9.76
N GLY A 51 -4.61 -4.01 -10.43
CA GLY A 51 -5.56 -4.40 -11.47
C GLY A 51 -4.82 -4.57 -12.78
#